data_AF-A0A4R5AWR7-F1
#
_entry.id   AF-A0A4R5AWR7-F1
#
_cell.length_a   1.000
_cell.length_b   1.000
_cell.length_c   1.000
_cell.angle_alpha   90.00
_cell.angle_beta   90.00
_cell.angle_gamma   90.00
#
_symmetry.space_group_name_H-M   'P 1'
#
loop_
_entity.id
_entity.type
_entity.pdbx_description
1 polymer ?
#
loop_
_entity_poly.entity_id
_entity_poly.type
_entity_poly.pdbx_seq_one_letter_code
_entity_poly.pdbx_strand_id
1 'polypeptide(L)'
;MRYSAVEIREENIYALRSFLLIGPEAWGPLRSKMQTDETAASYMSLLYGAFCVAVHRKFSPTYTVGDIVRYIANLRIMAREESELINPLVAEDMIRRVLNAPPLQDGGPEDVETILHAEVFVLMNLVAEAEFDGVSLEQFIDEATAFTKEWLSVQQAKTAEQS
;
A
#
# COMPACT_ATOMS: atom_id res chain seq x y z
N MET A 1 14.95 -5.87 4.67
CA MET A 1 15.06 -4.41 4.46
C MET A 1 15.66 -3.79 5.71
N ARG A 2 16.67 -2.91 5.62
CA ARG A 2 17.21 -2.20 6.79
C ARG A 2 16.39 -0.93 7.02
N TYR A 3 15.45 -0.97 7.95
CA TYR A 3 14.56 0.16 8.23
C TYR A 3 15.26 1.35 8.91
N SER A 4 16.48 1.15 9.42
CA SER A 4 17.26 2.17 10.15
C SER A 4 17.62 3.41 9.35
N ALA A 5 17.65 3.33 8.01
CA ALA A 5 17.97 4.44 7.11
C ALA A 5 16.75 5.03 6.39
N VAL A 6 15.56 4.47 6.63
CA VAL A 6 14.33 4.88 5.95
C VAL A 6 13.73 6.11 6.65
N GLU A 7 13.55 7.19 5.88
CA GLU A 7 12.99 8.44 6.38
C GLU A 7 12.00 9.01 5.36
N ILE A 8 10.80 9.40 5.84
CA ILE A 8 9.78 10.00 4.97
C ILE A 8 10.04 11.50 4.82
N ARG A 9 10.46 11.89 3.60
CA ARG A 9 10.77 13.26 3.18
C ARG A 9 9.71 13.82 2.22
N GLU A 10 9.78 15.12 1.93
CA GLU A 10 8.83 15.82 1.05
C GLU A 10 8.77 15.23 -0.36
N GLU A 11 9.90 14.78 -0.91
CA GLU A 11 9.96 14.14 -2.21
C GLU A 11 9.16 12.84 -2.29
N ASN A 12 9.08 12.08 -1.18
CA ASN A 12 8.28 10.86 -1.10
C ASN A 12 6.79 11.21 -1.11
N ILE A 13 6.40 12.26 -0.38
CA ILE A 13 5.01 12.74 -0.32
C ILE A 13 4.59 13.28 -1.70
N TYR A 14 5.46 14.04 -2.37
CA TYR A 14 5.20 14.50 -3.75
C TYR A 14 5.03 13.31 -4.72
N ALA A 15 5.85 12.27 -4.58
CA ALA A 15 5.76 11.06 -5.38
C ALA A 15 4.43 10.34 -5.16
N LEU A 16 4.02 10.13 -3.90
CA LEU A 16 2.73 9.52 -3.56
C LEU A 16 1.58 10.34 -4.15
N ARG A 17 1.58 11.67 -3.94
CA ARG A 17 0.54 12.55 -4.49
C ARG A 17 0.41 12.41 -6.00
N SER A 18 1.55 12.41 -6.71
CA SER A 18 1.57 12.27 -8.16
C SER A 18 1.00 10.92 -8.60
N PHE A 19 1.37 9.84 -7.90
CA PHE A 19 0.86 8.50 -8.14
C PHE A 19 -0.66 8.41 -7.94
N LEU A 20 -1.19 8.97 -6.85
CA LEU A 20 -2.64 8.93 -6.56
C LEU A 20 -3.48 9.77 -7.54
N LEU A 21 -2.90 10.84 -8.10
CA LEU A 21 -3.61 11.72 -9.05
C LEU A 21 -3.55 11.25 -10.50
N ILE A 22 -2.40 10.74 -10.93
CA ILE A 22 -2.11 10.45 -12.34
C ILE A 22 -2.15 8.95 -12.61
N GLY A 23 -1.99 8.11 -11.58
CA GLY A 23 -1.89 6.67 -11.71
C GLY A 23 -0.45 6.15 -11.86
N PRO A 24 -0.28 4.85 -12.16
CA PRO A 24 1.02 4.20 -12.30
C PRO A 24 1.94 4.86 -13.35
N GLU A 25 1.39 5.59 -14.33
CA GLU A 25 2.13 6.35 -15.34
C GLU A 25 3.01 7.44 -14.71
N ALA A 26 2.60 7.97 -13.54
CA ALA A 26 3.40 8.92 -12.75
C ALA A 26 4.73 8.32 -12.29
N TRP A 27 4.85 6.98 -12.29
CA TRP A 27 6.06 6.28 -11.85
C TRP A 27 7.23 6.50 -12.82
N GLY A 28 6.98 6.63 -14.13
CA GLY A 28 8.06 6.80 -15.11
C GLY A 28 9.06 7.91 -14.73
N PRO A 29 8.60 9.15 -14.49
CA PRO A 29 9.44 10.25 -14.00
C PRO A 29 9.98 10.09 -12.58
N LEU A 30 9.32 9.33 -11.71
CA LEU A 30 9.73 9.11 -10.31
C LEU A 30 10.84 8.06 -10.17
N ARG A 31 10.91 7.10 -11.10
CA ARG A 31 11.94 6.05 -11.12
C ARG A 31 13.36 6.62 -11.15
N SER A 32 13.58 7.71 -11.88
CA SER A 32 14.90 8.38 -11.95
C SER A 32 15.26 9.18 -10.70
N LYS A 33 14.29 9.45 -9.80
CA LYS A 33 14.48 10.11 -8.50
C LYS A 33 14.71 9.12 -7.36
N MET A 34 14.34 7.85 -7.53
CA MET A 34 14.67 6.75 -6.61
C MET A 34 16.10 6.25 -6.88
N GLN A 35 17.07 7.15 -6.74
CA GLN A 35 18.47 6.93 -7.14
C GLN A 35 19.24 6.01 -6.20
N THR A 36 18.73 5.78 -4.99
CA THR A 36 19.33 4.91 -3.99
C THR A 36 18.29 3.95 -3.41
N ASP A 37 18.78 2.86 -2.83
CA ASP A 37 17.96 1.86 -2.16
C ASP A 37 17.15 2.49 -1.01
N GLU A 38 17.69 3.50 -0.33
CA GLU A 38 17.01 4.20 0.77
C GLU A 38 15.84 5.08 0.29
N THR A 39 16.00 5.79 -0.82
CA THR A 39 14.90 6.60 -1.39
C THR A 39 13.80 5.71 -1.95
N ALA A 40 14.16 4.62 -2.63
CA ALA A 40 13.20 3.61 -3.07
C ALA A 40 12.46 2.99 -1.86
N ALA A 41 13.21 2.61 -0.82
CA ALA A 41 12.68 2.06 0.42
C ALA A 41 11.68 3.01 1.12
N SER A 42 12.01 4.31 1.15
CA SER A 42 11.17 5.33 1.79
C SER A 42 9.87 5.56 1.02
N TYR A 43 9.93 5.59 -0.31
CA TYR A 43 8.73 5.66 -1.14
C TYR A 43 7.86 4.41 -0.99
N MET A 44 8.43 3.21 -1.06
CA MET A 44 7.69 1.96 -0.92
C MET A 44 7.02 1.85 0.46
N SER A 45 7.68 2.35 1.52
CA SER A 45 7.08 2.41 2.86
C SER A 45 5.88 3.36 2.92
N LEU A 46 5.92 4.45 2.16
CA LEU A 46 4.82 5.41 2.07
C LEU A 46 3.64 4.87 1.25
N LEU A 47 3.92 4.16 0.15
CA LEU A 47 2.92 3.46 -0.65
C LEU A 47 2.17 2.43 0.21
N TYR A 48 2.92 1.64 0.99
CA TYR A 48 2.34 0.66 1.90
C TYR A 48 1.51 1.33 3.02
N GLY A 49 1.94 2.48 3.53
CA GLY A 49 1.14 3.23 4.50
C GLY A 49 -0.17 3.76 3.93
N ALA A 50 -0.15 4.27 2.68
CA ALA A 50 -1.36 4.67 1.97
C ALA A 50 -2.31 3.48 1.77
N PHE A 51 -1.77 2.31 1.39
CA PHE A 51 -2.52 1.06 1.34
C PHE A 51 -3.17 0.72 2.69
N CYS A 52 -2.42 0.75 3.79
CA CYS A 52 -2.95 0.47 5.13
C CYS A 52 -4.09 1.42 5.52
N VAL A 53 -3.92 2.73 5.30
CA VAL A 53 -4.96 3.73 5.61
C VAL A 53 -6.20 3.52 4.74
N ALA A 54 -6.04 3.27 3.45
CA ALA A 54 -7.15 3.02 2.54
C ALA A 54 -7.94 1.75 2.93
N VAL A 55 -7.23 0.67 3.27
CA VAL A 55 -7.83 -0.58 3.74
C VAL A 55 -8.60 -0.36 5.05
N HIS A 56 -8.00 0.33 6.03
CA HIS A 56 -8.70 0.64 7.27
C HIS A 56 -9.95 1.49 7.03
N ARG A 57 -9.88 2.53 6.19
CA ARG A 57 -11.05 3.36 5.84
C ARG A 57 -12.17 2.54 5.19
N LYS A 58 -11.82 1.60 4.29
CA LYS A 58 -12.80 0.77 3.58
C LYS A 58 -13.52 -0.25 4.46
N PHE A 59 -12.79 -0.91 5.36
CA PHE A 59 -13.28 -2.06 6.13
C PHE A 59 -13.65 -1.73 7.58
N SER A 60 -13.50 -0.47 8.00
CA SER A 60 -13.91 0.02 9.32
C SER A 60 -15.42 0.34 9.37
N PRO A 61 -16.08 0.22 10.54
CA PRO A 61 -15.55 -0.34 11.80
C PRO A 61 -15.64 -1.87 11.87
N THR A 62 -16.38 -2.48 10.95
CA THR A 62 -16.67 -3.92 10.97
C THR A 62 -16.54 -4.49 9.57
N TYR A 63 -15.90 -5.65 9.47
CA TYR A 63 -15.78 -6.43 8.26
C TYR A 63 -15.92 -7.91 8.57
N THR A 64 -16.25 -8.70 7.56
CA THR A 64 -16.09 -10.15 7.59
C THR A 64 -14.97 -10.56 6.64
N VAL A 65 -14.40 -11.74 6.86
CA VAL A 65 -13.48 -12.36 5.89
C VAL A 65 -14.14 -12.49 4.50
N GLY A 66 -15.45 -12.76 4.46
CA GLY A 66 -16.20 -12.84 3.22
C GLY A 66 -16.25 -11.51 2.44
N ASP A 67 -16.18 -10.38 3.14
CA ASP A 67 -16.14 -9.05 2.50
C ASP A 67 -14.79 -8.80 1.82
N ILE A 68 -13.69 -9.27 2.44
CA ILE A 68 -12.34 -9.20 1.83
C ILE A 68 -12.31 -10.05 0.55
N VAL A 69 -12.77 -11.31 0.62
CA VAL A 69 -12.81 -12.21 -0.54
C VAL A 69 -13.67 -11.62 -1.66
N ARG A 70 -14.85 -11.08 -1.33
CA ARG A 70 -15.74 -10.45 -2.31
C ARG A 70 -15.11 -9.21 -2.93
N TYR A 71 -14.43 -8.38 -2.13
CA TYR A 71 -13.73 -7.21 -2.62
C TYR A 71 -12.66 -7.59 -3.66
N ILE A 72 -11.79 -8.55 -3.35
CA ILE A 72 -10.75 -9.01 -4.29
C ILE A 72 -11.35 -9.64 -5.55
N ALA A 73 -12.42 -10.42 -5.42
CA ALA A 73 -13.12 -10.98 -6.58
C ALA A 73 -13.67 -9.88 -7.50
N ASN A 74 -14.32 -8.86 -6.93
CA ASN A 74 -14.85 -7.73 -7.69
C ASN A 74 -13.73 -6.91 -8.36
N LEU A 75 -12.64 -6.63 -7.64
CA LEU A 75 -11.47 -5.94 -8.17
C LEU A 75 -10.92 -6.65 -9.42
N ARG A 76 -10.77 -7.98 -9.36
CA ARG A 76 -10.30 -8.78 -10.50
C ARG A 76 -11.27 -8.74 -11.68
N ILE A 77 -12.58 -8.75 -11.42
CA ILE A 77 -13.60 -8.59 -12.49
C ILE A 77 -13.46 -7.23 -13.17
N MET A 78 -13.26 -6.16 -12.40
CA MET A 78 -13.10 -4.80 -12.92
C MET A 78 -11.80 -4.64 -13.73
N ALA A 79 -10.72 -5.32 -13.34
CA ALA A 79 -9.43 -5.28 -14.02
C ALA A 79 -9.41 -5.93 -15.42
N ARG A 80 -10.42 -6.75 -15.77
CA ARG A 80 -10.55 -7.39 -17.10
C ARG A 80 -9.26 -8.11 -17.53
N GLU A 81 -8.57 -7.59 -18.56
CA GLU A 81 -7.35 -8.15 -19.13
C GLU A 81 -6.18 -8.12 -18.13
N GLU A 82 -6.18 -7.19 -17.18
CA GLU A 82 -5.16 -7.07 -16.13
C GLU A 82 -5.45 -7.95 -14.90
N SER A 83 -6.55 -8.72 -14.90
CA SER A 83 -6.94 -9.56 -13.76
C SER A 83 -5.94 -10.66 -13.40
N GLU A 84 -5.03 -11.01 -14.33
CA GLU A 84 -3.92 -11.94 -14.13
C GLU A 84 -2.77 -11.33 -13.33
N LEU A 85 -2.63 -10.01 -13.34
CA LEU A 85 -1.61 -9.28 -12.54
C LEU A 85 -1.99 -9.22 -11.05
N ILE A 86 -3.26 -9.47 -10.73
CA ILE A 86 -3.79 -9.41 -9.37
C ILE A 86 -3.88 -10.84 -8.83
N ASN A 87 -2.83 -11.27 -8.14
CA ASN A 87 -2.86 -12.54 -7.41
C ASN A 87 -3.86 -12.43 -6.24
N PRO A 88 -4.97 -13.20 -6.25
CA PRO A 88 -6.03 -13.04 -5.27
C PRO A 88 -5.60 -13.40 -3.85
N LEU A 89 -4.73 -14.42 -3.70
CA LEU A 89 -4.27 -14.87 -2.39
C LEU A 89 -3.32 -13.86 -1.75
N VAL A 90 -2.42 -13.27 -2.55
CA VAL A 90 -1.51 -12.21 -2.07
C VAL A 90 -2.32 -10.98 -1.67
N ALA A 91 -3.23 -10.52 -2.53
CA ALA A 91 -4.05 -9.34 -2.24
C ALA A 91 -4.93 -9.55 -0.99
N GLU A 92 -5.54 -10.74 -0.84
CA GLU A 92 -6.30 -11.09 0.35
C GLU A 92 -5.43 -11.14 1.61
N ASP A 93 -4.26 -11.79 1.56
CA ASP A 93 -3.34 -11.89 2.70
C ASP A 93 -2.85 -10.51 3.16
N MET A 94 -2.54 -9.60 2.23
CA MET A 94 -2.14 -8.23 2.55
C MET A 94 -3.25 -7.49 3.31
N ILE A 95 -4.50 -7.54 2.83
CA ILE A 95 -5.63 -6.91 3.52
C ILE A 95 -5.85 -7.54 4.90
N ARG A 96 -5.77 -8.87 5.01
CA ARG A 96 -5.93 -9.58 6.29
C ARG A 96 -4.88 -9.13 7.31
N ARG A 97 -3.61 -8.99 6.90
CA ARG A 97 -2.53 -8.51 7.77
C ARG A 97 -2.79 -7.11 8.31
N VAL A 98 -3.24 -6.18 7.45
CA VAL A 98 -3.58 -4.81 7.87
C VAL A 98 -4.72 -4.82 8.89
N LEU A 99 -5.76 -5.61 8.63
CA LEU A 99 -6.94 -5.66 9.47
C LEU A 99 -6.79 -6.55 10.72
N ASN A 100 -5.63 -7.17 10.92
CA ASN A 100 -5.38 -8.21 11.93
C ASN A 100 -6.41 -9.36 11.88
N ALA A 101 -6.87 -9.70 10.68
CA ALA A 101 -7.76 -10.83 10.44
C ALA A 101 -6.97 -12.16 10.55
N PRO A 102 -7.66 -13.31 10.71
CA PRO A 102 -7.00 -14.61 10.68
C PRO A 102 -6.16 -14.77 9.39
N PRO A 103 -4.92 -15.27 9.46
CA PRO A 103 -4.07 -15.44 8.29
C PRO A 103 -4.61 -16.54 7.36
N LEU A 104 -4.15 -16.54 6.10
CA LEU A 104 -4.38 -17.68 5.20
C LEU A 104 -3.57 -18.90 5.67
N GLN A 105 -4.11 -20.11 5.45
CA GLN A 105 -3.44 -21.35 5.87
C GLN A 105 -2.21 -21.67 5.01
N ASP A 106 -2.33 -21.46 3.71
CA ASP A 106 -1.24 -21.51 2.76
C ASP A 106 -0.97 -20.07 2.35
N GLY A 107 0.11 -19.48 2.85
CA GLY A 107 0.49 -18.11 2.51
C GLY A 107 0.53 -17.89 1.00
N GLY A 108 0.30 -16.64 0.56
CA GLY A 108 0.49 -16.28 -0.84
C GLY A 108 1.97 -16.34 -1.27
N PRO A 109 2.26 -16.36 -2.58
CA PRO A 109 3.63 -16.21 -3.07
C PRO A 109 4.30 -14.96 -2.49
N GLU A 110 5.58 -15.10 -2.12
CA GLU A 110 6.39 -14.05 -1.47
C GLU A 110 7.23 -13.25 -2.47
N ASP A 111 7.01 -13.39 -3.78
CA ASP A 111 7.76 -12.63 -4.77
C ASP A 111 7.35 -11.15 -4.78
N VAL A 112 8.36 -10.30 -4.86
CA VAL A 112 8.22 -8.84 -4.69
C VAL A 112 7.33 -8.22 -5.75
N GLU A 113 7.38 -8.73 -6.98
CA GLU A 113 6.59 -8.20 -8.10
C GLU A 113 5.10 -8.47 -7.91
N THR A 114 4.73 -9.70 -7.53
CA THR A 114 3.33 -10.05 -7.26
C THR A 114 2.76 -9.28 -6.08
N ILE A 115 3.54 -9.10 -5.00
CA ILE A 115 3.14 -8.28 -3.85
C ILE A 115 2.90 -6.84 -4.27
N LEU A 116 3.84 -6.26 -5.02
CA LEU A 116 3.75 -4.86 -5.46
C LEU A 116 2.56 -4.64 -6.41
N HIS A 117 2.31 -5.54 -7.35
CA HIS A 117 1.11 -5.46 -8.19
C HIS A 117 -0.16 -5.53 -7.35
N ALA A 118 -0.28 -6.50 -6.44
CA ALA A 118 -1.43 -6.60 -5.56
C ALA A 118 -1.65 -5.33 -4.74
N GLU A 119 -0.59 -4.76 -4.16
CA GLU A 119 -0.63 -3.50 -3.40
C GLU A 119 -1.16 -2.34 -4.25
N VAL A 120 -0.56 -2.13 -5.41
CA VAL A 120 -0.88 -1.03 -6.33
C VAL A 120 -2.32 -1.14 -6.84
N PHE A 121 -2.74 -2.31 -7.31
CA PHE A 121 -4.10 -2.50 -7.84
C PHE A 121 -5.16 -2.32 -6.76
N VAL A 122 -4.94 -2.85 -5.56
CA VAL A 122 -5.86 -2.66 -4.45
C VAL A 122 -5.91 -1.19 -4.04
N LEU A 123 -4.76 -0.53 -3.86
CA LEU A 123 -4.70 0.87 -3.47
C LEU A 123 -5.41 1.77 -4.50
N MET A 124 -5.11 1.60 -5.79
CA MET A 124 -5.72 2.39 -6.85
C MET A 124 -7.24 2.22 -6.89
N ASN A 125 -7.75 1.00 -6.72
CA ASN A 125 -9.18 0.79 -6.66
C ASN A 125 -9.82 1.43 -5.42
N LEU A 126 -9.20 1.31 -4.23
CA LEU A 126 -9.72 1.95 -3.02
C LEU A 126 -9.73 3.47 -3.13
N VAL A 127 -8.71 4.05 -3.75
CA VAL A 127 -8.59 5.50 -3.99
C VAL A 127 -9.63 5.96 -5.00
N ALA A 128 -9.86 5.19 -6.07
CA ALA A 128 -10.89 5.48 -7.05
C ALA A 128 -12.30 5.41 -6.44
N GLU A 129 -12.59 4.42 -5.60
CA GLU A 129 -13.86 4.28 -4.89
C GLU A 129 -14.09 5.38 -3.84
N ALA A 130 -13.02 5.98 -3.30
CA ALA A 130 -13.12 7.05 -2.30
C ALA A 130 -13.50 8.41 -2.90
N GLU A 131 -13.42 8.55 -4.24
CA GLU A 131 -13.82 9.76 -4.98
C GLU A 131 -13.27 11.06 -4.37
N PHE A 132 -11.96 11.09 -4.07
CA PHE A 132 -11.34 12.23 -3.41
C PHE A 132 -11.49 13.53 -4.20
N ASP A 133 -11.87 14.59 -3.50
CA ASP A 133 -11.62 15.96 -3.92
C ASP A 133 -10.21 16.41 -3.49
N GLY A 134 -9.80 17.62 -3.90
CA GLY A 134 -8.47 18.14 -3.59
C GLY A 134 -8.18 18.25 -2.08
N VAL A 135 -9.19 18.46 -1.23
CA VAL A 135 -8.99 18.61 0.22
C VAL A 135 -8.87 17.24 0.89
N SER A 136 -9.78 16.33 0.56
CA SER A 136 -9.82 14.97 1.10
C SER A 136 -8.63 14.11 0.63
N LEU A 137 -8.07 14.38 -0.57
CA LEU A 137 -6.82 13.76 -1.02
C LEU A 137 -5.64 14.19 -0.16
N GLU A 138 -5.48 15.48 0.12
CA GLU A 138 -4.38 15.97 0.97
C GLU A 138 -4.50 15.43 2.40
N GLN A 139 -5.71 15.38 2.95
CA GLN A 139 -5.97 14.74 4.25
C GLN A 139 -5.59 13.25 4.25
N PHE A 140 -5.91 12.53 3.17
CA PHE A 140 -5.52 11.13 3.02
C PHE A 140 -3.99 10.97 2.97
N ILE A 141 -3.28 11.85 2.25
CA ILE A 141 -1.82 11.84 2.16
C ILE A 141 -1.18 12.16 3.53
N ASP A 142 -1.74 13.10 4.28
CA ASP A 142 -1.27 13.43 5.64
C ASP A 142 -1.45 12.25 6.60
N GLU A 143 -2.62 11.59 6.56
CA GLU A 143 -2.88 10.37 7.35
C GLU A 143 -1.93 9.23 6.98
N ALA A 144 -1.75 8.96 5.68
CA ALA A 144 -0.81 7.94 5.21
C ALA A 144 0.62 8.24 5.66
N THR A 145 1.04 9.50 5.57
CA THR A 145 2.37 9.95 6.02
C THR A 145 2.55 9.76 7.52
N ALA A 146 1.56 10.15 8.33
CA ALA A 146 1.60 9.97 9.77
C ALA A 146 1.66 8.48 10.16
N PHE A 147 0.80 7.67 9.55
CA PHE A 147 0.77 6.23 9.75
C PHE A 147 2.13 5.58 9.41
N THR A 148 2.70 5.91 8.25
CA THR A 148 4.00 5.35 7.83
C THR A 148 5.11 5.73 8.81
N LYS A 149 5.15 6.97 9.30
CA LYS A 149 6.18 7.41 10.26
C LYS A 149 6.07 6.66 11.58
N GLU A 150 4.87 6.43 12.08
CA GLU A 150 4.64 5.64 13.29
C GLU A 150 5.05 4.18 13.07
N TRP A 151 4.60 3.58 11.97
CA TRP A 151 4.95 2.20 11.62
C TRP A 151 6.46 2.00 11.48
N LEU A 152 7.17 2.91 10.79
CA LEU A 152 8.63 2.86 10.64
C LEU A 152 9.33 2.96 11.99
N SER A 153 8.86 3.82 12.89
CA SER A 153 9.42 3.97 14.24
C SER A 153 9.37 2.63 15.01
N VAL A 154 8.25 1.90 14.90
CA VAL A 154 8.10 0.57 15.51
C VAL A 154 9.06 -0.46 14.88
N GLN A 155 9.21 -0.46 13.55
CA GLN A 155 10.13 -1.40 12.88
C GLN A 155 11.60 -1.11 13.21
N GLN A 156 11.97 0.17 13.32
CA GLN A 156 13.31 0.61 13.68
C GLN A 156 13.67 0.20 15.12
N ALA A 157 12.75 0.37 16.07
CA ALA A 157 12.94 -0.08 17.45
C ALA A 157 13.18 -1.60 17.52
N LYS A 158 12.35 -2.41 16.83
CA LYS A 158 12.54 -3.87 16.76
C LYS A 158 13.89 -4.28 16.17
N THR A 159 14.38 -3.54 15.17
CA THR A 159 15.68 -3.82 14.54
C THR A 159 16.84 -3.52 15.49
N ALA A 160 16.72 -2.45 16.28
CA ALA A 160 17.73 -2.05 17.26
C ALA A 160 17.82 -3.02 18.45
N GLU A 161 16.70 -3.63 18.86
CA GLU A 161 16.68 -4.64 19.94
C GLU A 161 17.29 -5.99 19.52
N GLN A 162 17.40 -6.24 18.22
CA GLN A 162 17.92 -7.49 17.64
C GLN A 162 19.38 -7.41 17.17
N SER A 163 20.01 -6.24 17.28
CA SER A 163 21.39 -5.95 16.86
C SER A 163 22.34 -5.91 18.06
#